data_AF-A0A842Y1L9-F1
#
_entry.id   AF-A0A842Y1L9-F1
#
_cell.length_a   1.000
_cell.length_b   1.000
_cell.length_c   1.000
_cell.angle_alpha   90.00
_cell.angle_beta   90.00
_cell.angle_gamma   90.00
#
_symmetry.space_group_name_H-M   'P 1'
#
loop_
_entity.id
_entity.type
_entity.pdbx_description
1 polymer ?
#
loop_
_entity_poly.entity_id
_entity_poly.type
_entity_poly.pdbx_seq_one_letter_code
_entity_poly.pdbx_strand_id
1 'polypeptide(L)'
;MNRKILVILVITIIAFAGVQHSLANIFIKGKFTELYDVSGTKLDSCQTCMASTTPPVSWNAYGTDLRSDIDFSRTNPEQAMRNIESLDSDGDGFTNIEEIRNLTFPGDASDFPVSETPLSTPEATLTPEDTPARQQTPVPEEIETVSTNSVTAFATLVMFAAVYFLAFRKKE
;
A
#
# COMPACT_ATOMS: atom_id res chain seq x y z
N MET A 1 15.84 -4.12 -47.85
CA MET A 1 15.58 -3.28 -46.67
C MET A 1 16.71 -2.26 -46.55
N ASN A 2 16.40 -0.96 -46.48
CA ASN A 2 17.43 0.07 -46.50
C ASN A 2 18.26 0.02 -45.22
N ARG A 3 19.59 0.07 -45.34
CA ARG A 3 20.52 0.02 -44.18
C ARG A 3 20.21 1.10 -43.12
N LYS A 4 19.62 2.23 -43.54
CA LYS A 4 19.13 3.28 -42.64
C LYS A 4 17.88 2.86 -41.83
N ILE A 5 16.99 2.07 -42.42
CA ILE A 5 15.79 1.53 -41.75
C ILE A 5 16.20 0.49 -40.70
N LEU A 6 17.20 -0.36 -41.00
CA LEU A 6 17.74 -1.33 -40.04
C LEU A 6 18.34 -0.63 -38.80
N VAL A 7 19.13 0.43 -39.01
CA VAL A 7 19.77 1.17 -37.90
C VAL A 7 18.73 1.87 -37.02
N ILE A 8 17.69 2.47 -37.61
CA ILE A 8 16.62 3.12 -36.85
C ILE A 8 15.85 2.09 -36.00
N LEU A 9 15.57 0.90 -36.56
CA LEU A 9 14.89 -0.20 -35.86
C LEU A 9 15.71 -0.69 -34.66
N VAL A 10 17.02 -0.87 -34.82
CA VAL A 10 17.91 -1.32 -33.73
C VAL A 10 17.99 -0.27 -32.62
N ILE A 11 18.09 1.02 -32.96
CA ILE A 11 18.13 2.11 -31.95
C ILE A 11 16.80 2.21 -31.19
N THR A 12 15.66 2.03 -31.87
CA THR A 12 14.35 2.03 -31.19
C THR A 12 14.20 0.84 -30.26
N ILE A 13 14.61 -0.37 -30.67
CA ILE A 13 14.53 -1.56 -29.79
C ILE A 13 15.40 -1.39 -28.53
N ILE A 14 16.60 -0.81 -28.66
CA ILE A 14 17.48 -0.55 -27.51
C ILE A 14 16.89 0.51 -26.57
N ALA A 15 16.24 1.55 -27.10
CA ALA A 15 15.58 2.57 -26.28
C ALA A 15 14.33 2.04 -25.54
N PHE A 16 13.62 1.05 -26.10
CA PHE A 16 12.45 0.44 -25.46
C PHE A 16 12.80 -0.64 -24.41
N ALA A 17 13.99 -1.25 -24.49
CA ALA A 17 14.44 -2.26 -23.52
C ALA A 17 14.89 -1.69 -22.16
N GLY A 18 15.06 -0.37 -22.04
CA GLY A 18 15.57 0.29 -20.82
C GLY A 18 14.49 0.79 -19.85
N VAL A 19 13.21 0.65 -20.17
CA VAL A 19 12.12 1.16 -19.33
C VAL A 19 11.33 -0.03 -18.81
N GLN A 20 11.59 -0.48 -17.59
CA GLN A 20 10.64 -1.09 -16.65
C GLN A 20 11.48 -1.58 -15.45
N HIS A 21 10.98 -1.42 -14.20
CA HIS A 21 11.14 -2.34 -13.03
C HIS A 21 10.81 -1.72 -11.65
N SER A 22 10.21 -0.52 -11.54
CA SER A 22 9.82 0.04 -10.21
C SER A 22 8.35 -0.10 -9.80
N LEU A 23 7.53 -0.89 -10.52
CA LEU A 23 6.07 -0.92 -10.31
C LEU A 23 5.59 -1.88 -9.20
N ALA A 24 6.40 -2.85 -8.78
CA ALA A 24 5.95 -3.91 -7.88
C ALA A 24 5.64 -3.42 -6.45
N ASN A 25 6.38 -2.44 -5.95
CA ASN A 25 6.23 -1.96 -4.57
C ASN A 25 5.06 -0.98 -4.40
N ILE A 26 4.67 -0.30 -5.48
CA ILE A 26 3.51 0.62 -5.48
C ILE A 26 2.22 -0.16 -5.25
N PHE A 27 2.10 -1.37 -5.81
CA PHE A 27 0.91 -2.19 -5.66
C PHE A 27 0.72 -2.69 -4.23
N ILE A 28 1.81 -3.17 -3.58
CA ILE A 28 1.75 -3.64 -2.19
C ILE A 28 1.34 -2.51 -1.26
N LYS A 29 1.93 -1.32 -1.41
CA LYS A 29 1.54 -0.13 -0.64
C LYS A 29 0.06 0.21 -0.84
N GLY A 30 -0.40 0.23 -2.09
CA GLY A 30 -1.80 0.52 -2.41
C GLY A 30 -2.76 -0.46 -1.75
N LYS A 31 -2.43 -1.76 -1.76
CA LYS A 31 -3.22 -2.78 -1.08
C LYS A 31 -3.20 -2.66 0.43
N PHE A 32 -2.06 -2.31 1.01
CA PHE A 32 -1.96 -2.01 2.44
C PHE A 32 -2.88 -0.84 2.84
N THR A 33 -2.82 0.27 2.10
CA THR A 33 -3.63 1.46 2.38
C THR A 33 -5.13 1.23 2.19
N GLU A 34 -5.51 0.40 1.21
CA GLU A 34 -6.89 -0.01 0.96
C GLU A 34 -7.40 -0.95 2.06
N LEU A 35 -6.58 -1.94 2.45
CA LEU A 35 -6.92 -2.96 3.43
C LEU A 35 -7.21 -2.37 4.82
N TYR A 36 -6.42 -1.37 5.23
CA TYR A 36 -6.46 -0.80 6.58
C TYR A 36 -7.05 0.61 6.66
N ASP A 37 -7.47 1.18 5.53
CA ASP A 37 -8.00 2.55 5.43
C ASP A 37 -7.05 3.63 6.00
N VAL A 38 -5.77 3.51 5.69
CA VAL A 38 -4.70 4.40 6.21
C VAL A 38 -4.16 5.37 5.15
N SER A 39 -4.95 5.62 4.10
CA SER A 39 -4.59 6.52 2.99
C SER A 39 -4.30 7.94 3.51
N GLY A 40 -3.20 8.55 3.05
CA GLY A 40 -2.80 9.89 3.48
C GLY A 40 -2.22 9.99 4.90
N THR A 41 -2.09 8.88 5.63
CA THR A 41 -1.37 8.82 6.92
C THR A 41 0.13 8.57 6.69
N LYS A 42 0.95 8.55 7.76
CA LYS A 42 2.37 8.16 7.62
C LYS A 42 2.56 6.71 7.15
N LEU A 43 1.55 5.86 7.35
CA LEU A 43 1.56 4.47 6.91
C LEU A 43 1.32 4.32 5.40
N ASP A 44 0.89 5.37 4.70
CA ASP A 44 0.83 5.45 3.23
C ASP A 44 2.23 5.71 2.62
N SER A 45 3.22 4.97 3.09
CA SER A 45 4.61 5.12 2.68
C SER A 45 5.28 3.77 2.48
N CYS A 46 6.37 3.75 1.71
CA CYS A 46 7.17 2.53 1.58
C CYS A 46 7.85 2.16 2.91
N GLN A 47 7.98 3.09 3.87
CA GLN A 47 8.62 2.84 5.16
C GLN A 47 7.86 1.81 5.99
N THR A 48 6.55 1.67 5.76
CA THR A 48 5.72 0.63 6.38
C THR A 48 6.29 -0.78 6.19
N CYS A 49 6.89 -1.09 5.03
CA CYS A 49 7.46 -2.42 4.75
C CYS A 49 8.96 -2.40 4.46
N MET A 50 9.59 -1.23 4.35
CA MET A 50 10.98 -1.10 3.89
C MET A 50 11.81 -0.26 4.85
N ALA A 51 12.97 -0.80 5.26
CA ALA A 51 13.99 -0.04 5.99
C ALA A 51 14.82 0.86 5.05
N SER A 52 15.00 0.46 3.79
CA SER A 52 15.64 1.29 2.75
C SER A 52 14.96 1.11 1.41
N THR A 53 14.56 2.24 0.81
CA THR A 53 14.04 2.29 -0.57
C THR A 53 15.13 2.60 -1.60
N THR A 54 16.33 2.96 -1.15
CA THR A 54 17.50 3.21 -2.00
C THR A 54 18.41 1.99 -2.03
N PRO A 55 19.05 1.66 -3.16
CA PRO A 55 19.96 0.53 -3.24
C PRO A 55 21.11 0.61 -2.21
N PRO A 56 21.38 -0.46 -1.44
CA PRO A 56 20.65 -1.74 -1.44
C PRO A 56 19.29 -1.60 -0.73
N VAL A 57 18.22 -2.03 -1.43
CA VAL A 57 16.89 -2.05 -0.85
C VAL A 57 16.81 -3.09 0.26
N SER A 58 16.13 -2.76 1.35
CA SER A 58 15.99 -3.65 2.51
C SER A 58 14.58 -3.57 3.09
N TRP A 59 14.13 -4.70 3.65
CA TRP A 59 12.86 -4.82 4.36
C TRP A 59 13.07 -4.44 5.83
N ASN A 60 12.07 -3.83 6.46
CA ASN A 60 12.02 -3.71 7.92
C ASN A 60 11.51 -5.04 8.52
N ALA A 61 11.23 -5.06 9.83
CA ALA A 61 10.78 -6.27 10.50
C ALA A 61 9.42 -6.75 9.97
N TYR A 62 8.40 -5.88 9.98
CA TYR A 62 7.08 -6.14 9.36
C TYR A 62 7.16 -6.66 7.93
N GLY A 63 7.95 -5.99 7.09
CA GLY A 63 8.13 -6.35 5.70
C GLY A 63 8.82 -7.71 5.50
N THR A 64 9.65 -8.12 6.46
CA THR A 64 10.28 -9.44 6.47
C THR A 64 9.26 -10.53 6.80
N ASP A 65 8.43 -10.31 7.82
CA ASP A 65 7.36 -11.23 8.20
C ASP A 65 6.33 -11.37 7.09
N LEU A 66 5.88 -10.25 6.52
CA LEU A 66 4.97 -10.21 5.37
C LEU A 66 5.51 -11.02 4.19
N ARG A 67 6.82 -10.91 3.91
CA ARG A 67 7.46 -11.63 2.80
C ARG A 67 7.67 -13.11 3.09
N SER A 68 7.76 -13.48 4.36
CA SER A 68 7.95 -14.87 4.79
C SER A 68 6.66 -15.68 4.79
N ASP A 69 5.50 -15.01 4.80
CA ASP A 69 4.20 -15.64 4.74
C ASP A 69 4.00 -16.40 3.41
N ILE A 70 3.35 -17.57 3.49
CA ILE A 70 3.15 -18.48 2.36
C ILE A 70 2.20 -17.91 1.30
N ASP A 71 1.28 -17.03 1.70
CA ASP A 71 0.30 -16.40 0.83
C ASP A 71 0.82 -15.08 0.25
N PHE A 72 2.09 -14.72 0.51
CA PHE A 72 2.67 -13.48 0.02
C PHE A 72 2.76 -13.45 -1.51
N SER A 73 1.96 -12.56 -2.10
CA SER A 73 1.97 -12.28 -3.53
C SER A 73 2.11 -10.79 -3.80
N ARG A 74 2.99 -10.41 -4.71
CA ARG A 74 3.18 -9.01 -5.13
C ARG A 74 1.94 -8.40 -5.79
N THR A 75 1.02 -9.22 -6.30
CA THR A 75 -0.20 -8.78 -6.98
C THR A 75 -1.46 -8.98 -6.15
N ASN A 76 -1.35 -9.64 -4.99
CA ASN A 76 -2.45 -9.77 -4.03
C ASN A 76 -1.88 -10.12 -2.63
N PRO A 77 -1.30 -9.16 -1.90
CA PRO A 77 -0.66 -9.42 -0.61
C PRO A 77 -1.65 -9.40 0.57
N GLU A 78 -2.94 -9.14 0.34
CA GLU A 78 -3.91 -8.90 1.41
C GLU A 78 -4.02 -10.06 2.40
N GLN A 79 -4.04 -11.31 1.91
CA GLN A 79 -4.10 -12.47 2.81
C GLN A 79 -2.86 -12.58 3.69
N ALA A 80 -1.67 -12.39 3.12
CA ALA A 80 -0.42 -12.39 3.88
C ALA A 80 -0.37 -11.28 4.93
N MET A 81 -0.89 -10.08 4.61
CA MET A 81 -1.02 -8.98 5.57
C MET A 81 -1.92 -9.38 6.74
N ARG A 82 -3.06 -10.05 6.47
CA ARG A 82 -3.97 -10.54 7.51
C ARG A 82 -3.34 -11.64 8.36
N ASN A 83 -2.59 -12.56 7.75
CA ASN A 83 -1.96 -13.68 8.46
C ASN A 83 -0.96 -13.19 9.52
N ILE A 84 -0.31 -12.04 9.30
CA ILE A 84 0.68 -11.47 10.22
C ILE A 84 0.08 -10.43 11.19
N GLU A 85 -1.21 -10.11 11.14
CA GLU A 85 -1.83 -9.06 11.97
C GLU A 85 -1.55 -9.25 13.48
N SER A 86 -1.49 -10.50 13.94
CA SER A 86 -1.26 -10.83 15.35
C SER A 86 0.22 -10.97 15.75
N LEU A 87 1.16 -10.81 14.82
CA LEU A 87 2.58 -10.81 15.14
C LEU A 87 2.97 -9.45 15.70
N ASP A 88 3.97 -9.44 16.58
CA ASP A 88 4.73 -8.25 16.99
C ASP A 88 6.05 -8.34 16.22
N SER A 89 6.12 -7.68 15.05
CA SER A 89 7.22 -7.93 14.11
C SER A 89 8.53 -7.32 14.60
N ASP A 90 8.48 -6.16 15.25
CA ASP A 90 9.66 -5.42 15.70
C ASP A 90 10.00 -5.61 17.19
N GLY A 91 9.14 -6.27 17.95
CA GLY A 91 9.39 -6.71 19.32
C GLY A 91 9.16 -5.62 20.37
N ASP A 92 8.31 -4.63 20.08
CA ASP A 92 8.01 -3.51 20.98
C ASP A 92 6.90 -3.81 21.99
N GLY A 93 6.24 -4.97 21.85
CA GLY A 93 5.15 -5.43 22.71
C GLY A 93 3.74 -5.14 22.18
N PHE A 94 3.61 -4.57 20.99
CA PHE A 94 2.34 -4.35 20.30
C PHE A 94 2.24 -5.23 19.05
N THR A 95 1.04 -5.74 18.77
CA THR A 95 0.81 -6.48 17.53
C THR A 95 0.74 -5.52 16.35
N ASN A 96 1.10 -6.00 15.16
CA ASN A 96 1.05 -5.26 13.91
C ASN A 96 -0.32 -4.56 13.72
N ILE A 97 -1.42 -5.25 14.04
CA ILE A 97 -2.76 -4.66 13.90
C ILE A 97 -3.06 -3.58 14.94
N GLU A 98 -2.52 -3.68 16.15
CA GLU A 98 -2.65 -2.62 17.17
C GLU A 98 -1.92 -1.36 16.70
N GLU A 99 -0.70 -1.52 16.18
CA GLU A 99 0.09 -0.41 15.66
C GLU A 99 -0.55 0.26 14.45
N ILE A 100 -0.98 -0.52 13.46
CA ILE A 100 -1.64 -0.01 12.25
C ILE A 100 -2.88 0.81 12.62
N ARG A 101 -3.69 0.35 13.58
CA ARG A 101 -4.87 1.06 14.07
C ARG A 101 -4.53 2.33 14.85
N ASN A 102 -3.39 2.37 15.52
CA ASN A 102 -2.87 3.54 16.22
C ASN A 102 -2.02 4.44 15.31
N LEU A 103 -1.98 4.14 14.01
CA LEU A 103 -1.15 4.83 13.04
C LEU A 103 0.31 4.86 13.48
N THR A 104 0.88 3.71 13.86
CA THR A 104 2.32 3.53 14.13
C THR A 104 2.90 2.45 13.21
N PHE A 105 4.21 2.49 12.97
CA PHE A 105 4.88 1.64 11.99
C PHE A 105 5.17 0.24 12.56
N PRO A 106 4.53 -0.83 12.05
CA PRO A 106 4.63 -2.17 12.62
C PRO A 106 5.99 -2.88 12.50
N GLY A 107 6.99 -2.16 12.03
CA GLY A 107 8.34 -2.65 11.80
C GLY A 107 9.42 -1.70 12.30
N ASP A 108 9.03 -0.76 13.18
CA ASP A 108 9.89 0.22 13.82
C ASP A 108 9.54 0.32 15.32
N ALA A 109 10.29 -0.42 16.15
CA ALA A 109 10.10 -0.48 17.61
C ALA A 109 10.28 0.87 18.34
N SER A 110 10.67 1.95 17.63
CA SER A 110 10.71 3.30 18.18
C SER A 110 9.43 4.12 17.92
N ASP A 111 8.52 3.58 17.13
CA ASP A 111 7.23 4.15 16.77
C ASP A 111 6.10 3.24 17.23
N PHE A 112 5.69 3.40 18.48
CA PHE A 112 4.75 2.51 19.14
C PHE A 112 3.56 3.26 19.73
N PRO A 113 2.40 2.59 19.95
CA PRO A 113 1.24 3.19 20.57
C PRO A 113 1.58 3.74 21.95
N VAL A 114 1.49 5.06 22.13
CA VAL A 114 1.62 5.66 23.46
C VAL A 114 0.30 5.44 24.18
N SER A 115 0.31 4.57 25.19
CA SER A 115 -0.81 4.49 26.11
C SER A 115 -0.92 5.87 26.78
N GLU A 116 -1.98 6.62 26.49
CA GLU A 116 -2.37 7.74 27.33
C GLU A 116 -2.67 7.16 28.71
N THR A 117 -1.65 7.06 29.55
CA THR A 117 -1.87 6.90 30.97
C THR A 117 -2.55 8.20 31.37
N PRO A 118 -3.87 8.20 31.70
CA PRO A 118 -4.43 9.39 32.33
C PRO A 118 -3.53 9.64 33.53
N LEU A 119 -2.91 10.82 33.59
CA LEU A 119 -2.18 11.25 34.77
C LEU A 119 -3.12 11.00 35.95
N SER A 120 -2.80 9.99 36.75
CA SER A 120 -3.55 9.67 37.95
C SER A 120 -3.49 10.90 38.82
N THR A 121 -4.55 11.71 38.74
CA THR A 121 -4.88 12.68 39.78
C THR A 121 -4.97 11.85 41.04
N PRO A 122 -4.21 12.16 42.11
CA PRO A 122 -4.22 11.35 43.32
C PRO A 122 -5.66 11.21 43.79
N GLU A 123 -6.07 9.95 43.90
CA GLU A 123 -7.38 9.45 44.25
C GLU A 123 -7.90 10.14 45.51
N ALA A 124 -8.77 11.14 45.34
CA ALA A 124 -9.65 11.56 46.41
C ALA A 124 -10.74 10.49 46.54
N THR A 125 -10.63 9.68 47.60
CA THR A 125 -11.62 8.72 48.07
C THR A 125 -13.01 9.34 48.03
N LEU A 126 -13.88 8.86 47.14
CA LEU A 126 -15.33 9.07 47.23
C LEU A 126 -16.08 7.76 46.94
N THR A 127 -16.85 7.40 47.96
CA THR A 127 -17.91 6.42 48.19
C THR A 127 -18.73 6.01 46.96
N PRO A 128 -19.16 4.73 46.83
CA PRO A 128 -19.97 4.26 45.70
C PRO A 128 -21.43 4.71 45.84
N GLU A 129 -21.94 5.40 44.82
CA GLU A 129 -23.36 5.69 44.62
C GLU A 129 -23.86 4.92 43.39
N ASP A 130 -24.93 4.16 43.62
CA ASP A 130 -25.62 3.26 42.71
C ASP A 130 -26.40 3.97 41.58
N THR A 131 -26.88 3.17 40.62
CA THR A 131 -28.04 3.38 39.70
C THR A 131 -27.73 3.85 38.26
N PRO A 132 -28.59 3.58 37.24
CA PRO A 132 -28.60 2.36 36.40
C PRO A 132 -28.52 2.65 34.88
N ALA A 133 -28.46 1.57 34.10
CA ALA A 133 -28.41 1.50 32.64
C ALA A 133 -29.52 2.24 31.88
N ARG A 134 -29.17 2.84 30.73
CA ARG A 134 -30.08 3.19 29.62
C ARG A 134 -29.29 3.24 28.30
N GLN A 135 -29.38 2.26 27.41
CA GLN A 135 -30.42 1.96 26.39
C GLN A 135 -29.98 2.42 24.99
N GLN A 136 -29.91 1.43 24.09
CA GLN A 136 -29.53 1.51 22.69
C GLN A 136 -30.49 2.39 21.88
N THR A 137 -29.98 3.03 20.82
CA THR A 137 -30.80 3.49 19.69
C THR A 137 -30.21 2.91 18.40
N PRO A 138 -31.02 2.28 17.54
CA PRO A 138 -30.62 1.83 16.20
C PRO A 138 -30.83 2.96 15.19
N VAL A 139 -29.95 3.08 14.19
CA VAL A 139 -30.19 3.89 12.98
C VAL A 139 -29.84 3.03 11.75
N PRO A 140 -30.73 2.95 10.73
CA PRO A 140 -30.64 2.01 9.61
C PRO A 140 -30.03 2.59 8.32
N GLU A 141 -29.82 1.67 7.35
CA GLU A 141 -29.80 1.80 5.87
C GLU A 141 -28.55 2.46 5.23
N GLU A 142 -27.75 1.73 4.42
CA GLU A 142 -27.89 1.43 2.96
C GLU A 142 -27.80 2.73 2.12
N ILE A 143 -27.10 2.91 0.99
CA ILE A 143 -26.45 2.17 -0.11
C ILE A 143 -25.38 3.17 -0.66
N GLU A 144 -24.34 2.91 -1.46
CA GLU A 144 -24.32 2.39 -2.83
C GLU A 144 -22.86 2.35 -3.30
N THR A 145 -22.47 1.25 -3.93
CA THR A 145 -21.19 1.06 -4.62
C THR A 145 -21.22 1.72 -6.01
N VAL A 146 -20.30 2.65 -6.28
CA VAL A 146 -20.03 3.10 -7.66
C VAL A 146 -18.64 2.66 -8.09
N SER A 147 -18.64 1.64 -8.95
CA SER A 147 -17.52 1.15 -9.75
C SER A 147 -17.27 2.08 -10.93
N THR A 148 -16.05 2.62 -11.04
CA THR A 148 -15.55 3.26 -12.28
C THR A 148 -14.12 2.84 -12.59
N ASN A 149 -13.96 1.57 -12.99
CA ASN A 149 -12.82 1.16 -13.79
C ASN A 149 -13.02 1.60 -15.25
N SER A 150 -11.90 1.89 -15.95
CA SER A 150 -11.77 2.02 -17.41
C SER A 150 -11.62 3.45 -17.99
N VAL A 151 -10.40 3.99 -17.96
CA VAL A 151 -10.00 5.00 -18.95
C VAL A 151 -8.57 4.86 -19.51
N THR A 152 -7.73 3.98 -18.98
CA THR A 152 -6.31 3.91 -19.40
C THR A 152 -6.04 3.06 -20.64
N ALA A 153 -7.00 2.27 -21.13
CA ALA A 153 -6.82 1.39 -22.29
C ALA A 153 -6.99 2.10 -23.66
N PHE A 154 -7.64 3.27 -23.72
CA PHE A 154 -7.89 3.97 -25.00
C PHE A 154 -6.73 4.84 -25.47
N ALA A 155 -5.83 5.29 -24.58
CA ALA A 155 -4.76 6.21 -24.93
C ALA A 155 -3.62 5.56 -25.74
N THR A 156 -3.38 4.26 -25.57
CA THR A 156 -2.27 3.56 -26.24
C THR A 156 -2.60 3.20 -27.69
N LEU A 157 -3.84 2.83 -28.00
CA LEU A 157 -4.27 2.45 -29.35
C LEU A 157 -4.20 3.63 -30.34
N VAL A 158 -4.53 4.84 -29.89
CA VAL A 158 -4.51 6.06 -30.73
C VAL A 158 -3.08 6.44 -31.15
N MET A 159 -2.09 6.23 -30.28
CA MET A 159 -0.68 6.53 -30.58
C MET A 159 -0.10 5.56 -31.63
N PHE A 160 -0.46 4.27 -31.57
CA PHE A 160 -0.03 3.29 -32.59
C PHE A 160 -0.64 3.57 -33.96
N ALA A 161 -1.92 3.98 -34.02
CA ALA A 161 -2.58 4.35 -35.27
C ALA A 161 -1.95 5.60 -35.91
N ALA A 162 -1.58 6.61 -35.12
CA ALA A 162 -0.93 7.82 -35.63
C ALA A 162 0.47 7.54 -36.19
N VAL A 163 1.28 6.71 -35.50
CA VAL A 163 2.61 6.32 -35.99
C VAL A 163 2.51 5.45 -37.24
N TYR A 164 1.56 4.53 -37.30
CA TYR A 164 1.29 3.73 -38.50
C TYR A 164 0.87 4.62 -39.69
N PHE A 165 -0.08 5.54 -39.48
CA PHE A 165 -0.52 6.46 -40.54
C PHE A 165 0.61 7.37 -41.05
N LEU A 166 1.45 7.89 -40.16
CA LEU A 166 2.58 8.74 -40.54
C LEU A 166 3.68 7.95 -41.28
N ALA A 167 3.88 6.67 -40.94
CA ALA A 167 4.85 5.81 -41.61
C ALA A 167 4.43 5.39 -43.03
N PHE A 168 3.12 5.19 -43.27
CA PHE A 168 2.62 4.69 -44.56
C PHE A 168 2.20 5.78 -45.55
N ARG A 169 2.03 7.04 -45.11
CA ARG A 169 1.68 8.14 -46.02
C ARG A 169 2.77 8.58 -46.99
N LYS A 170 4.01 8.11 -46.83
CA LYS A 170 5.16 8.56 -47.63
C LYS A 170 5.47 7.66 -48.83
N LYS A 171 4.54 6.78 -49.22
CA LYS A 171 4.75 5.79 -50.29
C LYS A 171 3.77 5.91 -51.47
N GLU A 172 3.17 7.08 -51.66
CA GLU A 172 2.59 7.49 -52.94
C GLU A 172 3.37 8.68 -53.50
#